data_AF-A0A2E7N7M0-F1
#
_entry.id   AF-A0A2E7N7M0-F1
#
_cell.length_a   1.000
_cell.length_b   1.000
_cell.length_c   1.000
_cell.angle_alpha   90.00
_cell.angle_beta   90.00
_cell.angle_gamma   90.00
#
_symmetry.space_group_name_H-M   'P 1'
#
loop_
_entity.id
_entity.type
_entity.pdbx_description
1 polymer ?
#
loop_
_entity_poly.entity_id
_entity_poly.type
_entity_poly.pdbx_seq_one_letter_code
_entity_poly.pdbx_strand_id
1 'polypeptide(L)'
;MRRNGIAKSLENILDNPIVAASLDRSQLISGVTNQVLGHWSVDLSQRNPAPAFIGSEGENPNYLGTDLDLFSFLMSLSQRRAVINIPDYENLRKSTLASNQAVVSKENRHGQLLWLESNAETHAFDIEMIDYNVIERRNGTDKVGAPRKFAVVDDFGELYDGWTNYEWLPSEQENKLIEEKGLRGRHGALEFSYFVHPSKAFSFYGSPYIATKILGMRMKDQASFYREIAKQLREDGIRLMFPKEEKERVKYGYEGETVPQKVKTLEAKLIIPDFHGEYPIRGMEIHRGKKVVTDFEGMPDSPREKASVLRYSKWTANKLSYRYGPPVRAAARAVELAFFKYGLDSHRGGEIRPGWAVPDWNRDVKEGPTTRIDWNQLKLNDSVQLLYRTRDTTAQVRARS
;
A
#
# COMPACT_ATOMS: atom_id res chain seq x y z
N MET A 1 -1.34 -36.48 -20.81
CA MET A 1 -0.41 -35.38 -21.19
C MET A 1 -1.15 -34.06 -21.13
N ARG A 2 -0.97 -33.26 -20.07
CA ARG A 2 -1.48 -31.87 -20.04
C ARG A 2 -0.45 -30.99 -20.77
N ARG A 3 -0.87 -30.18 -21.73
CA ARG A 3 0.01 -29.23 -22.40
C ARG A 3 0.63 -28.30 -21.34
N ASN A 4 1.96 -28.29 -21.27
CA ASN A 4 2.79 -27.34 -20.53
C ASN A 4 2.59 -25.93 -21.10
N GLY A 5 1.48 -25.27 -20.80
CA GLY A 5 1.22 -23.90 -21.22
C GLY A 5 1.01 -23.02 -20.00
N ILE A 6 1.73 -21.91 -19.89
CA ILE A 6 1.49 -20.88 -18.88
C ILE A 6 0.09 -20.30 -19.08
N ALA A 7 -0.58 -19.82 -18.03
CA ALA A 7 -1.85 -19.10 -18.20
C ALA A 7 -1.70 -17.93 -19.19
N LYS A 8 -2.60 -17.84 -20.19
CA LYS A 8 -2.54 -16.81 -21.25
C LYS A 8 -2.43 -15.38 -20.72
N SER A 9 -3.05 -15.09 -19.58
CA SER A 9 -2.99 -13.78 -18.92
C SER A 9 -1.60 -13.40 -18.41
N LEU A 10 -0.72 -14.38 -18.19
CA LEU A 10 0.67 -14.19 -17.80
C LEU A 10 1.60 -14.21 -19.02
N GLU A 11 1.34 -15.10 -19.98
CA GLU A 11 2.07 -15.16 -21.25
C GLU A 11 2.00 -13.82 -21.98
N ASN A 12 0.78 -13.28 -22.11
CA ASN A 12 0.48 -12.00 -22.77
C ASN A 12 0.37 -10.84 -21.76
N ILE A 13 1.10 -10.89 -20.64
CA ILE A 13 0.98 -9.86 -19.59
C ILE A 13 1.26 -8.44 -20.10
N LEU A 14 2.11 -8.30 -21.13
CA LEU A 14 2.44 -7.02 -21.74
C LEU A 14 1.28 -6.43 -22.56
N ASP A 15 0.38 -7.28 -23.08
CA ASP A 15 -0.82 -6.85 -23.82
C ASP A 15 -1.95 -6.41 -22.88
N ASN A 16 -1.79 -6.63 -21.57
CA ASN A 16 -2.76 -6.16 -20.59
C ASN A 16 -2.83 -4.62 -20.64
N PRO A 17 -4.01 -4.00 -20.83
CA PRO A 17 -4.13 -2.54 -20.96
C PRO A 17 -3.53 -1.75 -19.81
N ILE A 18 -3.62 -2.27 -18.57
CA ILE A 18 -3.04 -1.64 -17.39
C ILE A 18 -1.51 -1.69 -17.46
N VAL A 19 -0.94 -2.82 -17.89
CA VAL A 19 0.51 -3.00 -18.03
C VAL A 19 1.05 -2.16 -19.17
N ALA A 20 0.42 -2.20 -20.35
CA ALA A 20 0.81 -1.39 -21.50
C ALA A 20 0.83 0.10 -21.17
N ALA A 21 -0.24 0.63 -20.57
CA ALA A 21 -0.30 2.03 -20.14
C ALA A 21 0.67 2.36 -18.99
N SER A 22 1.03 1.37 -18.15
CA SER A 22 2.06 1.55 -17.12
C SER A 22 3.48 1.51 -17.71
N LEU A 23 3.70 0.90 -18.86
CA LEU A 23 5.01 0.86 -19.51
C LEU A 23 5.29 2.11 -20.37
N ASP A 24 4.25 2.80 -20.81
CA ASP A 24 4.33 4.02 -21.60
C ASP A 24 4.48 5.28 -20.71
N ARG A 25 5.59 6.01 -20.88
CA ARG A 25 5.88 7.26 -20.16
C ARG A 25 4.99 8.43 -20.58
N SER A 26 4.44 8.38 -21.79
CA SER A 26 3.55 9.42 -22.33
C SER A 26 2.15 9.38 -21.73
N GLN A 27 1.72 8.22 -21.22
CA GLN A 27 0.38 8.02 -20.68
C GLN A 27 0.20 8.54 -19.25
N LEU A 28 -1.03 8.97 -18.95
CA LEU A 28 -1.42 9.37 -17.61
C LEU A 28 -1.80 8.16 -16.76
N ILE A 29 -0.99 7.91 -15.74
CA ILE A 29 -1.19 6.76 -14.84
C ILE A 29 -2.40 6.88 -13.90
N SER A 30 -3.08 8.04 -13.84
CA SER A 30 -4.24 8.23 -12.95
C SER A 30 -5.41 7.32 -13.30
N GLY A 31 -5.62 7.03 -14.60
CA GLY A 31 -6.70 6.14 -15.05
C GLY A 31 -6.48 4.70 -14.57
N VAL A 32 -5.27 4.19 -14.75
CA VAL A 32 -4.91 2.81 -14.35
C VAL A 32 -4.73 2.64 -12.85
N THR A 33 -4.40 3.71 -12.10
CA THR A 33 -4.25 3.64 -10.64
C THR A 33 -5.54 3.19 -9.96
N ASN A 34 -6.67 3.78 -10.34
CA ASN A 34 -7.96 3.41 -9.74
C ASN A 34 -8.37 2.00 -10.11
N GLN A 35 -8.10 1.56 -11.35
CA GLN A 35 -8.39 0.20 -11.80
C GLN A 35 -7.59 -0.84 -10.99
N VAL A 36 -6.29 -0.61 -10.82
CA VAL A 36 -5.42 -1.48 -10.02
C VAL A 36 -5.88 -1.54 -8.57
N LEU A 37 -6.17 -0.40 -7.93
CA LEU A 37 -6.66 -0.41 -6.55
C LEU A 37 -8.03 -1.09 -6.43
N GLY A 38 -8.87 -0.98 -7.47
CA GLY A 38 -10.15 -1.69 -7.58
C GLY A 38 -10.02 -3.21 -7.57
N HIS A 39 -8.92 -3.78 -8.10
CA HIS A 39 -8.65 -5.22 -8.04
C HIS A 39 -8.40 -5.74 -6.62
N TRP A 40 -7.99 -4.86 -5.70
CA TRP A 40 -7.60 -5.22 -4.34
C TRP A 40 -8.61 -4.78 -3.28
N SER A 41 -9.53 -3.88 -3.61
CA SER A 41 -10.69 -3.59 -2.77
C SER A 41 -11.72 -4.72 -2.84
N VAL A 42 -12.41 -4.95 -1.73
CA VAL A 42 -13.57 -5.84 -1.72
C VAL A 42 -14.78 -5.04 -2.21
N ASP A 43 -15.39 -5.52 -3.29
CA ASP A 43 -16.81 -5.23 -3.50
C ASP A 43 -17.59 -6.08 -2.50
N LEU A 44 -17.96 -5.44 -1.38
CA LEU A 44 -18.71 -6.07 -0.31
C LEU A 44 -20.06 -6.58 -0.82
N SER A 45 -20.65 -5.96 -1.84
CA SER A 45 -21.96 -6.35 -2.38
C SER A 45 -21.95 -7.63 -3.23
N GLN A 46 -20.79 -8.00 -3.80
CA GLN A 46 -20.67 -9.17 -4.69
C GLN A 46 -20.00 -10.38 -4.04
N ARG A 47 -19.42 -10.23 -2.84
CA ARG A 47 -18.86 -11.37 -2.11
C ARG A 47 -19.92 -12.08 -1.28
N ASN A 48 -19.70 -13.38 -1.09
CA ASN A 48 -20.41 -14.21 -0.13
C ASN A 48 -19.44 -14.66 0.98
N PRO A 49 -18.94 -13.73 1.82
CA PRO A 49 -18.18 -14.14 2.98
C PRO A 49 -19.09 -14.96 3.92
N ALA A 50 -18.50 -15.89 4.64
CA ALA A 50 -19.20 -16.77 5.57
C ALA A 50 -18.49 -16.82 6.93
N PRO A 51 -19.23 -17.03 8.03
CA PRO A 51 -18.67 -17.44 9.31
C PRO A 51 -17.81 -18.70 9.16
N ALA A 52 -16.59 -18.68 9.70
CA ALA A 52 -15.70 -19.82 9.76
C ALA A 52 -15.86 -20.55 11.11
N PHE A 53 -16.17 -21.84 11.05
CA PHE A 53 -16.27 -22.72 12.21
C PHE A 53 -15.32 -23.91 12.05
N ILE A 54 -14.59 -24.29 13.11
CA ILE A 54 -13.92 -25.59 13.17
C ILE A 54 -14.87 -26.59 13.85
N GLY A 55 -15.08 -27.74 13.20
CA GLY A 55 -15.82 -28.85 13.79
C GLY A 55 -15.15 -29.33 15.07
N SER A 56 -15.92 -29.46 16.15
CA SER A 56 -15.43 -29.92 17.44
C SER A 56 -15.54 -31.43 17.57
N GLU A 57 -14.50 -32.05 18.13
CA GLU A 57 -14.73 -33.21 18.98
C GLU A 57 -15.56 -32.73 20.18
N GLY A 58 -16.85 -33.10 20.24
CA GLY A 58 -17.74 -32.79 21.35
C GLY A 58 -18.50 -31.45 21.24
N GLU A 59 -19.51 -31.45 20.37
CA GLU A 59 -20.80 -30.72 20.49
C GLU A 59 -20.90 -29.19 20.49
N ASN A 60 -19.84 -28.38 20.34
CA ASN A 60 -20.02 -26.97 19.96
C ASN A 60 -18.98 -26.51 18.92
N PRO A 61 -19.39 -26.06 17.72
CA PRO A 61 -18.44 -25.56 16.73
C PRO A 61 -17.76 -24.28 17.25
N ASN A 62 -16.42 -24.28 17.23
CA ASN A 62 -15.65 -23.10 17.63
C ASN A 62 -15.65 -22.09 16.46
N TYR A 63 -16.26 -20.92 16.67
CA TYR A 63 -16.20 -19.80 15.74
C TYR A 63 -14.79 -19.21 15.71
N LEU A 64 -14.25 -19.01 14.50
CA LEU A 64 -12.92 -18.44 14.29
C LEU A 64 -12.92 -17.06 13.61
N GLY A 65 -14.09 -16.47 13.36
CA GLY A 65 -14.20 -15.22 12.59
C GLY A 65 -14.81 -15.44 11.20
N THR A 66 -14.59 -14.49 10.30
CA THR A 66 -15.00 -14.58 8.88
C THR A 66 -13.83 -14.97 7.96
N ASP A 67 -14.15 -15.62 6.83
CA ASP A 67 -13.24 -15.85 5.71
C ASP A 67 -12.84 -14.58 4.92
N LEU A 68 -13.43 -13.43 5.27
CA LEU A 68 -13.02 -12.11 4.80
C LEU A 68 -11.70 -11.68 5.47
N ASP A 69 -10.73 -11.17 4.69
CA ASP A 69 -9.49 -10.62 5.27
C ASP A 69 -9.57 -9.14 5.61
N LEU A 70 -8.94 -8.77 6.72
CA LEU A 70 -8.95 -7.40 7.26
C LEU A 70 -8.35 -6.39 6.29
N PHE A 71 -7.27 -6.75 5.58
CA PHE A 71 -6.63 -5.86 4.61
C PHE A 71 -7.62 -5.41 3.54
N SER A 72 -8.33 -6.36 2.91
CA SER A 72 -9.23 -6.04 1.81
C SER A 72 -10.44 -5.26 2.31
N PHE A 73 -10.93 -5.53 3.53
CA PHE A 73 -11.99 -4.75 4.16
C PHE A 73 -11.56 -3.30 4.45
N LEU A 74 -10.39 -3.10 5.07
CA LEU A 74 -9.82 -1.77 5.34
C LEU A 74 -9.56 -0.99 4.04
N MET A 75 -9.14 -1.66 2.97
CA MET A 75 -9.01 -1.04 1.64
C MET A 75 -10.35 -0.46 1.16
N SER A 76 -11.44 -1.22 1.28
CA SER A 76 -12.79 -0.73 0.93
C SER A 76 -13.23 0.44 1.82
N LEU A 77 -12.99 0.38 3.13
CA LEU A 77 -13.28 1.49 4.04
C LEU A 77 -12.50 2.76 3.68
N SER A 78 -11.23 2.62 3.29
CA SER A 78 -10.37 3.76 2.94
C SER A 78 -10.84 4.48 1.67
N GLN A 79 -11.41 3.76 0.69
CA GLN A 79 -11.92 4.35 -0.55
C GLN A 79 -13.05 5.35 -0.29
N ARG A 80 -13.92 5.07 0.69
CA ARG A 80 -15.00 5.97 1.10
C ARG A 80 -14.66 6.86 2.30
N ARG A 81 -13.42 6.81 2.80
CA ARG A 81 -12.97 7.51 4.01
C ARG A 81 -13.86 7.26 5.23
N ALA A 82 -14.15 5.99 5.48
CA ALA A 82 -14.96 5.59 6.62
C ALA A 82 -14.38 6.12 7.94
N VAL A 83 -15.26 6.43 8.89
CA VAL A 83 -14.85 6.69 10.27
C VAL A 83 -14.72 5.35 10.98
N ILE A 84 -13.56 5.13 11.59
CA ILE A 84 -13.26 3.94 12.40
C ILE A 84 -12.95 4.35 13.84
N ASN A 85 -13.11 3.42 14.77
CA ASN A 85 -12.69 3.54 16.16
C ASN A 85 -11.81 2.33 16.53
N ILE A 86 -10.70 2.62 17.21
CA ILE A 86 -9.75 1.65 17.76
C ILE A 86 -9.83 1.82 19.29
N PRO A 87 -10.63 0.96 19.97
CA PRO A 87 -10.93 1.16 21.40
C PRO A 87 -9.68 1.15 22.27
N ASP A 88 -8.83 0.15 22.07
CA ASP A 88 -7.55 0.00 22.75
C ASP A 88 -6.43 -0.16 21.72
N TYR A 89 -5.37 0.64 21.85
CA TYR A 89 -4.25 0.60 20.94
C TYR A 89 -2.94 0.92 21.65
N GLU A 90 -2.10 -0.09 21.73
CA GLU A 90 -0.73 0.06 22.15
C GLU A 90 0.19 0.33 20.94
N ASN A 91 0.95 1.43 21.01
CA ASN A 91 1.87 1.79 19.93
C ASN A 91 2.98 0.74 19.77
N LEU A 92 3.05 0.10 18.61
CA LEU A 92 4.15 -0.82 18.25
C LEU A 92 5.45 -0.11 17.86
N ARG A 93 5.40 1.21 17.66
CA ARG A 93 6.52 2.05 17.22
C ARG A 93 6.60 3.34 18.02
N LYS A 94 7.73 4.06 17.90
CA LYS A 94 7.89 5.37 18.56
C LYS A 94 6.78 6.33 18.14
N SER A 95 6.16 6.96 19.13
CA SER A 95 5.19 8.02 18.87
C SER A 95 5.93 9.29 18.47
N THR A 96 5.49 9.95 17.40
CA THR A 96 5.98 11.28 17.04
C THR A 96 5.14 12.34 17.75
N LEU A 97 5.80 13.21 18.50
CA LEU A 97 5.20 14.34 19.19
C LEU A 97 5.49 15.61 18.40
N ALA A 98 4.45 16.36 18.04
CA ALA A 98 4.59 17.66 17.40
C ALA A 98 4.24 18.77 18.39
N SER A 99 5.05 19.82 18.49
CA SER A 99 4.88 20.89 19.49
C SER A 99 3.59 21.68 19.37
N ASN A 100 2.94 21.63 18.20
CA ASN A 100 1.67 22.29 17.92
C ASN A 100 0.47 21.33 18.02
N GLN A 101 0.66 20.13 18.57
CA GLN A 101 -0.38 19.11 18.68
C GLN A 101 -0.52 18.64 20.13
N ALA A 102 -1.76 18.45 20.57
CA ALA A 102 -2.09 17.84 21.85
C ALA A 102 -2.96 16.60 21.62
N VAL A 103 -2.58 15.48 22.25
CA VAL A 103 -3.38 14.25 22.25
C VAL A 103 -4.32 14.32 23.45
N VAL A 104 -5.62 14.38 23.19
CA VAL A 104 -6.67 14.51 24.21
C VAL A 104 -6.89 13.18 24.94
N SER A 105 -6.84 12.06 24.22
CA SER A 105 -6.96 10.72 24.79
C SER A 105 -6.13 9.71 24.01
N LYS A 106 -5.47 8.79 24.73
CA LYS A 106 -4.77 7.62 24.15
C LYS A 106 -5.73 6.44 23.91
N GLU A 107 -6.90 6.44 24.55
CA GLU A 107 -7.97 5.44 24.40
C GLU A 107 -9.01 5.89 23.36
N ASN A 108 -9.75 4.94 22.78
CA ASN A 108 -10.83 5.17 21.81
C ASN A 108 -10.38 6.11 20.68
N ARG A 109 -9.29 5.70 20.01
CA ARG A 109 -8.69 6.45 18.92
C ARG A 109 -9.60 6.31 17.72
N HIS A 110 -10.25 7.41 17.32
CA HIS A 110 -11.22 7.37 16.23
C HIS A 110 -10.94 8.48 15.22
N GLY A 111 -11.38 8.24 13.98
CA GLY A 111 -11.01 9.15 12.90
C GLY A 111 -11.41 8.66 11.51
N GLN A 112 -11.21 9.54 10.53
CA GLN A 112 -11.38 9.19 9.12
C GLN A 112 -10.19 8.39 8.61
N LEU A 113 -10.43 7.15 8.19
CA LEU A 113 -9.43 6.33 7.52
C LEU A 113 -9.05 6.96 6.18
N LEU A 114 -7.76 7.21 5.98
CA LEU A 114 -7.23 7.80 4.75
C LEU A 114 -6.79 6.74 3.76
N TRP A 115 -5.90 5.83 4.18
CA TRP A 115 -5.38 4.71 3.39
C TRP A 115 -4.61 3.72 4.27
N LEU A 116 -4.25 2.59 3.67
CA LEU A 116 -3.30 1.64 4.22
C LEU A 116 -1.92 1.89 3.61
N GLU A 117 -0.90 1.72 4.41
CA GLU A 117 0.50 1.80 4.02
C GLU A 117 1.23 0.54 4.49
N SER A 118 2.17 0.08 3.66
CA SER A 118 3.08 -1.01 4.02
C SER A 118 4.47 -0.45 4.25
N ASN A 119 5.19 -1.00 5.22
CA ASN A 119 6.63 -0.79 5.34
C ASN A 119 7.35 -1.27 4.06
N ALA A 120 8.37 -0.54 3.64
CA ALA A 120 9.11 -0.83 2.41
C ALA A 120 10.08 -2.02 2.56
N GLU A 121 10.54 -2.28 3.79
CA GLU A 121 11.59 -3.27 4.08
C GLU A 121 11.05 -4.48 4.85
N THR A 122 10.05 -4.28 5.72
CA THR A 122 9.41 -5.32 6.52
C THR A 122 7.99 -5.60 6.05
N HIS A 123 7.36 -6.65 6.59
CA HIS A 123 5.97 -6.98 6.31
C HIS A 123 4.97 -6.27 7.24
N ALA A 124 5.38 -5.16 7.85
CA ALA A 124 4.50 -4.33 8.66
C ALA A 124 3.52 -3.52 7.81
N PHE A 125 2.32 -3.33 8.33
CA PHE A 125 1.27 -2.51 7.75
C PHE A 125 0.75 -1.53 8.78
N ASP A 126 0.54 -0.30 8.33
CA ASP A 126 -0.06 0.76 9.10
C ASP A 126 -1.31 1.24 8.37
N ILE A 127 -2.34 1.66 9.10
CA ILE A 127 -3.35 2.55 8.56
C ILE A 127 -2.94 3.99 8.84
N GLU A 128 -3.32 4.91 7.97
CA GLU A 128 -3.28 6.34 8.24
C GLU A 128 -4.70 6.85 8.42
N MET A 129 -4.98 7.55 9.53
CA MET A 129 -6.26 8.20 9.76
C MET A 129 -6.10 9.64 10.23
N ILE A 130 -7.09 10.47 9.95
CA ILE A 130 -7.25 11.76 10.63
C ILE A 130 -7.82 11.46 12.01
N ASP A 131 -6.94 11.36 13.00
CA ASP A 131 -7.27 11.02 14.38
C ASP A 131 -7.87 12.24 15.09
N TYR A 132 -9.14 12.14 15.45
CA TYR A 132 -9.91 13.20 16.08
C TYR A 132 -9.56 13.39 17.56
N ASN A 133 -8.80 12.48 18.16
CA ASN A 133 -8.26 12.66 19.51
C ASN A 133 -7.07 13.62 19.54
N VAL A 134 -6.67 14.19 18.40
CA VAL A 134 -5.58 15.17 18.31
C VAL A 134 -6.12 16.55 17.99
N ILE A 135 -5.76 17.53 18.81
CA ILE A 135 -5.98 18.95 18.52
C ILE A 135 -4.69 19.50 17.92
N GLU A 136 -4.76 20.02 16.70
CA GLU A 136 -3.67 20.70 16.02
C GLU A 136 -3.88 22.21 16.05
N ARG A 137 -2.95 22.94 16.64
CA ARG A 137 -2.92 24.41 16.62
C ARG A 137 -2.13 24.89 15.41
N ARG A 138 -2.72 25.77 14.61
CA ARG A 138 -2.05 26.45 13.50
C ARG A 138 -2.49 27.91 13.44
N ASN A 139 -1.53 28.84 13.42
CA ASN A 139 -1.78 30.27 13.27
C ASN A 139 -2.83 30.79 14.28
N GLY A 140 -2.77 30.32 15.53
CA GLY A 140 -3.71 30.71 16.59
C GLY A 140 -5.09 30.04 16.53
N THR A 141 -5.36 29.20 15.54
CA THR A 141 -6.62 28.43 15.42
C THR A 141 -6.42 26.97 15.79
N ASP A 142 -7.33 26.43 16.59
CA ASP A 142 -7.36 25.01 16.95
C ASP A 142 -8.20 24.24 15.93
N LYS A 143 -7.64 23.14 15.44
CA LYS A 143 -8.30 22.24 14.51
C LYS A 143 -8.32 20.84 15.11
N VAL A 144 -9.51 20.25 15.19
CA VAL A 144 -9.69 18.84 15.55
C VAL A 144 -9.23 17.97 14.38
N GLY A 145 -8.44 16.94 14.69
CA GLY A 145 -8.00 15.97 13.72
C GLY A 145 -6.57 16.24 13.22
N ALA A 146 -5.69 15.26 13.40
CA ALA A 146 -4.37 15.25 12.76
C ALA A 146 -4.07 13.87 12.15
N PRO A 147 -3.33 13.80 11.02
CA PRO A 147 -2.86 12.52 10.50
C PRO A 147 -2.03 11.75 11.54
N ARG A 148 -2.39 10.49 11.74
CA ARG A 148 -1.72 9.53 12.62
C ARG A 148 -1.68 8.16 11.96
N LYS A 149 -0.62 7.42 12.27
CA LYS A 149 -0.43 6.04 11.80
C LYS A 149 -0.64 5.06 12.94
N PHE A 150 -1.35 3.98 12.65
CA PHE A 150 -1.60 2.89 13.59
C PHE A 150 -1.22 1.60 12.90
N ALA A 151 -0.27 0.88 13.47
CA ALA A 151 0.18 -0.41 12.99
C ALA A 151 -0.97 -1.42 13.13
N VAL A 152 -1.28 -2.09 12.03
CA VAL A 152 -2.22 -3.20 11.95
C VAL A 152 -1.45 -4.52 12.01
N VAL A 153 -0.28 -4.54 11.38
CA VAL A 153 0.61 -5.69 11.32
C VAL A 153 2.00 -5.26 11.73
N ASP A 154 2.63 -6.04 12.60
CA ASP A 154 3.96 -5.76 13.09
C ASP A 154 5.07 -6.07 12.05
N ASP A 155 6.32 -5.80 12.43
CA ASP A 155 7.47 -6.03 11.53
C ASP A 155 7.74 -7.53 11.23
N PHE A 156 7.11 -8.45 11.97
CA PHE A 156 7.15 -9.89 11.75
C PHE A 156 6.04 -10.40 10.82
N GLY A 157 5.05 -9.57 10.49
CA GLY A 157 3.90 -9.97 9.68
C GLY A 157 2.75 -10.54 10.50
N GLU A 158 2.73 -10.30 11.81
CA GLU A 158 1.66 -10.72 12.72
C GLU A 158 0.62 -9.63 12.91
N LEU A 159 -0.65 -10.02 12.90
CA LEU A 159 -1.77 -9.11 13.15
C LEU A 159 -1.69 -8.64 14.61
N TYR A 160 -1.79 -7.33 14.82
CA TYR A 160 -1.80 -6.77 16.16
C TYR A 160 -3.13 -7.07 16.86
N ASP A 161 -3.05 -7.56 18.10
CA ASP A 161 -4.22 -8.00 18.87
C ASP A 161 -5.31 -6.91 19.02
N GLY A 162 -4.92 -5.63 19.12
CA GLY A 162 -5.88 -4.52 19.21
C GLY A 162 -6.74 -4.30 17.96
N TRP A 163 -6.44 -4.98 16.84
CA TRP A 163 -7.26 -4.96 15.62
C TRP A 163 -8.26 -6.11 15.52
N THR A 164 -8.34 -6.98 16.53
CA THR A 164 -9.32 -8.07 16.57
C THR A 164 -10.75 -7.58 16.82
N ASN A 165 -10.92 -6.41 17.45
CA ASN A 165 -12.21 -5.82 17.83
C ASN A 165 -12.31 -4.34 17.44
N TYR A 166 -12.20 -4.01 16.16
CA TYR A 166 -12.34 -2.61 15.71
C TYR A 166 -13.79 -2.29 15.32
N GLU A 167 -14.16 -1.03 15.50
CA GLU A 167 -15.50 -0.52 15.20
C GLU A 167 -15.43 0.44 14.01
N TRP A 168 -16.50 0.52 13.22
CA TRP A 168 -16.61 1.53 12.17
C TRP A 168 -18.07 1.96 12.01
N LEU A 169 -18.28 3.10 11.34
CA LEU A 169 -19.61 3.53 10.94
C LEU A 169 -19.99 2.87 9.60
N PRO A 170 -20.86 1.84 9.59
CA PRO A 170 -21.23 1.12 8.38
C PRO A 170 -22.13 1.97 7.47
N SER A 171 -22.02 1.75 6.17
CA SER A 171 -23.03 2.21 5.22
C SER A 171 -24.28 1.32 5.27
N GLU A 172 -25.40 1.78 4.71
CA GLU A 172 -26.62 0.97 4.60
C GLU A 172 -26.38 -0.35 3.85
N GLN A 173 -25.59 -0.32 2.78
CA GLN A 173 -25.22 -1.50 2.01
C GLN A 173 -24.35 -2.48 2.81
N GLU A 174 -23.41 -1.95 3.60
CA GLU A 174 -22.55 -2.76 4.48
C GLU A 174 -23.36 -3.41 5.60
N ASN A 175 -24.27 -2.67 6.24
CA ASN A 175 -25.16 -3.20 7.26
C ASN A 175 -26.01 -4.33 6.73
N LYS A 176 -26.63 -4.12 5.56
CA LYS A 176 -27.45 -5.14 4.90
C LYS A 176 -26.64 -6.40 4.61
N LEU A 177 -25.42 -6.27 4.10
CA LEU A 177 -24.55 -7.42 3.86
C LEU A 177 -24.21 -8.16 5.16
N ILE A 178 -23.83 -7.43 6.21
CA ILE A 178 -23.45 -8.02 7.50
C ILE A 178 -24.61 -8.79 8.12
N GLU A 179 -25.82 -8.27 7.99
CA GLU A 179 -27.05 -8.92 8.45
C GLU A 179 -27.42 -10.13 7.60
N GLU A 180 -27.47 -9.97 6.27
CA GLU A 180 -27.82 -11.06 5.34
C GLU A 180 -26.84 -12.24 5.38
N LYS A 181 -25.56 -11.96 5.66
CA LYS A 181 -24.51 -12.98 5.68
C LYS A 181 -24.16 -13.45 7.10
N GLY A 182 -24.83 -12.93 8.13
CA GLY A 182 -24.62 -13.32 9.52
C GLY A 182 -23.18 -13.13 9.98
N LEU A 183 -22.51 -12.06 9.52
CA LEU A 183 -21.08 -11.85 9.77
C LEU A 183 -20.77 -11.32 11.16
N ARG A 184 -21.79 -10.89 11.93
CA ARG A 184 -21.60 -10.39 13.29
C ARG A 184 -20.99 -11.51 14.15
N GLY A 185 -19.78 -11.26 14.65
CA GLY A 185 -19.09 -12.09 15.63
C GLY A 185 -19.72 -11.98 17.02
N ARG A 186 -19.01 -12.49 18.03
CA ARG A 186 -19.49 -12.38 19.41
C ARG A 186 -19.49 -10.90 19.80
N HIS A 187 -20.53 -10.48 20.51
CA HIS A 187 -20.73 -9.07 20.94
C HIS A 187 -21.01 -8.06 19.82
N GLY A 188 -21.36 -8.50 18.60
CA GLY A 188 -21.86 -7.60 17.55
C GLY A 188 -20.78 -6.86 16.75
N ALA A 189 -19.51 -7.24 16.90
CA ALA A 189 -18.38 -6.76 16.07
C ALA A 189 -18.08 -7.71 14.89
N LEU A 190 -17.27 -7.29 13.91
CA LEU A 190 -16.71 -8.20 12.90
C LEU A 190 -15.36 -8.73 13.39
N GLU A 191 -15.21 -10.06 13.44
CA GLU A 191 -13.97 -10.71 13.85
C GLU A 191 -13.21 -11.25 12.62
N PHE A 192 -11.94 -10.88 12.48
CA PHE A 192 -11.09 -11.28 11.36
C PHE A 192 -10.05 -12.31 11.80
N SER A 193 -10.05 -13.49 11.18
CA SER A 193 -9.03 -14.51 11.46
C SER A 193 -7.67 -14.16 10.86
N TYR A 194 -7.66 -13.33 9.81
CA TYR A 194 -6.46 -13.02 9.04
C TYR A 194 -6.39 -11.55 8.68
N PHE A 195 -5.18 -10.98 8.78
CA PHE A 195 -4.90 -9.73 8.09
C PHE A 195 -4.98 -9.89 6.56
N VAL A 196 -4.35 -10.94 6.03
CA VAL A 196 -4.44 -11.36 4.63
C VAL A 196 -4.80 -12.83 4.56
N HIS A 197 -5.86 -13.17 3.81
CA HIS A 197 -6.34 -14.54 3.70
C HIS A 197 -5.30 -15.45 3.00
N PRO A 198 -5.11 -16.72 3.42
CA PRO A 198 -4.14 -17.64 2.80
C PRO A 198 -4.27 -17.79 1.28
N SER A 199 -5.51 -17.77 0.75
CA SER A 199 -5.73 -17.84 -0.70
C SER A 199 -5.10 -16.68 -1.49
N LYS A 200 -4.81 -15.54 -0.84
CA LYS A 200 -4.13 -14.41 -1.47
C LYS A 200 -2.67 -14.75 -1.83
N ALA A 201 -2.07 -15.79 -1.24
CA ALA A 201 -0.76 -16.30 -1.62
C ALA A 201 -0.71 -16.74 -3.09
N PHE A 202 -1.80 -17.30 -3.63
CA PHE A 202 -1.87 -17.69 -5.05
C PHE A 202 -1.81 -16.48 -5.99
N SER A 203 -2.24 -15.30 -5.53
CA SER A 203 -2.17 -14.06 -6.31
C SER A 203 -0.74 -13.64 -6.61
N PHE A 204 0.26 -14.16 -5.88
CA PHE A 204 1.68 -13.94 -6.17
C PHE A 204 2.07 -14.40 -7.59
N TYR A 205 1.36 -15.41 -8.10
CA TYR A 205 1.51 -15.92 -9.47
C TYR A 205 0.55 -15.26 -10.47
N GLY A 206 -0.29 -14.32 -10.03
CA GLY A 206 -1.39 -13.77 -10.82
C GLY A 206 -1.04 -12.48 -11.56
N SER A 207 -1.66 -12.28 -12.72
CA SER A 207 -1.52 -11.02 -13.49
C SER A 207 -1.86 -9.75 -12.71
N PRO A 208 -2.82 -9.72 -11.75
CA PRO A 208 -3.09 -8.52 -10.97
C PRO A 208 -1.89 -8.09 -10.12
N TYR A 209 -1.16 -9.03 -9.53
CA TYR A 209 0.05 -8.74 -8.73
C TYR A 209 1.16 -8.16 -9.60
N ILE A 210 1.41 -8.77 -10.77
CA ILE A 210 2.41 -8.30 -11.73
C ILE A 210 2.07 -6.88 -12.20
N ALA A 211 0.83 -6.63 -12.63
CA ALA A 211 0.38 -5.31 -13.06
C ALA A 211 0.52 -4.25 -11.95
N THR A 212 0.19 -4.62 -10.71
CA THR A 212 0.32 -3.74 -9.53
C THR A 212 1.76 -3.36 -9.26
N LYS A 213 2.70 -4.32 -9.33
CA LYS A 213 4.13 -4.02 -9.18
C LYS A 213 4.67 -3.15 -10.31
N ILE A 214 4.30 -3.41 -11.56
CA ILE A 214 4.71 -2.59 -12.71
C ILE A 214 4.23 -1.15 -12.53
N LEU A 215 2.96 -0.95 -12.14
CA LEU A 215 2.43 0.38 -11.83
C LEU A 215 3.21 1.06 -10.68
N GLY A 216 3.52 0.31 -9.61
CA GLY A 216 4.33 0.81 -8.50
C GLY A 216 5.73 1.26 -8.93
N MET A 217 6.40 0.49 -9.80
CA MET A 217 7.68 0.85 -10.40
C MET A 217 7.56 2.11 -11.26
N ARG A 218 6.51 2.18 -12.08
CA ARG A 218 6.22 3.32 -12.96
C ARG A 218 5.94 4.61 -12.19
N MET A 219 5.23 4.53 -11.07
CA MET A 219 5.00 5.67 -10.16
C MET A 219 6.31 6.20 -9.58
N LYS A 220 7.23 5.30 -9.20
CA LYS A 220 8.55 5.67 -8.68
C LYS A 220 9.39 6.36 -9.76
N ASP A 221 9.43 5.80 -10.97
CA ASP A 221 10.14 6.37 -12.13
C ASP A 221 9.66 7.80 -12.44
N GLN A 222 8.34 7.99 -12.56
CA GLN A 222 7.75 9.30 -12.84
C GLN A 222 7.96 10.31 -11.71
N ALA A 223 7.86 9.87 -10.45
CA ALA A 223 8.14 10.73 -9.32
C ALA A 223 9.60 11.20 -9.31
N SER A 224 10.55 10.32 -9.68
CA SER A 224 11.97 10.68 -9.82
C SER A 224 12.18 11.68 -10.95
N PHE A 225 11.61 11.45 -12.13
CA PHE A 225 11.69 12.39 -13.25
C PHE A 225 11.27 13.81 -12.86
N TYR A 226 10.09 13.98 -12.26
CA TYR A 226 9.62 15.31 -11.84
C TYR A 226 10.40 15.89 -10.65
N ARG A 227 11.03 15.06 -9.80
CA ARG A 227 11.96 15.57 -8.79
C ARG A 227 13.20 16.16 -9.43
N GLU A 228 13.77 15.50 -10.45
CA GLU A 228 14.94 16.00 -11.16
C GLU A 228 14.63 17.30 -11.91
N ILE A 229 13.50 17.41 -12.61
CA ILE A 229 13.05 18.69 -13.20
C ILE A 229 12.95 19.77 -12.12
N ALA A 230 12.29 19.46 -11.00
CA ALA A 230 12.11 20.41 -9.91
C ALA A 230 13.42 20.81 -9.24
N LYS A 231 14.46 19.97 -9.32
CA LYS A 231 15.82 20.25 -8.83
C LYS A 231 16.55 21.16 -9.82
N GLN A 232 16.61 20.78 -11.10
CA GLN A 232 17.21 21.57 -12.17
C GLN A 232 16.67 23.00 -12.21
N LEU A 233 15.34 23.17 -12.20
CA LEU A 233 14.74 24.51 -12.21
C LEU A 233 15.10 25.36 -10.99
N ARG A 234 15.33 24.76 -9.82
CA ARG A 234 15.78 25.52 -8.63
C ARG A 234 17.25 25.92 -8.74
N GLU A 235 18.08 25.05 -9.32
CA GLU A 235 19.48 25.33 -9.61
C GLU A 235 19.60 26.47 -10.63
N ASP A 236 18.68 26.55 -11.60
CA ASP A 236 18.51 27.67 -12.55
C ASP A 236 17.94 28.96 -11.91
N GLY A 237 17.72 28.98 -10.60
CA GLY A 237 17.24 30.16 -9.88
C GLY A 237 15.73 30.37 -9.92
N ILE A 238 14.94 29.46 -10.51
CA ILE A 238 13.47 29.57 -10.53
C ILE A 238 12.93 29.31 -9.13
N ARG A 239 12.24 30.32 -8.57
CA ARG A 239 11.62 30.25 -7.25
C ARG A 239 10.11 30.37 -7.35
N LEU A 240 9.42 29.53 -6.60
CA LEU A 240 7.98 29.70 -6.39
C LEU A 240 7.78 30.86 -5.40
N MET A 241 7.22 31.97 -5.88
CA MET A 241 6.74 33.03 -4.99
C MET A 241 5.52 32.52 -4.24
N PHE A 242 5.74 32.00 -3.04
CA PHE A 242 4.67 31.88 -2.07
C PHE A 242 4.63 33.20 -1.28
N PRO A 243 3.44 33.73 -0.93
CA PRO A 243 3.36 34.67 0.18
C PRO A 243 4.09 34.01 1.35
N LYS A 244 5.06 34.72 1.94
CA LYS A 244 5.69 34.30 3.20
C LYS A 244 4.61 34.39 4.28
N GLU A 245 3.73 33.41 4.35
CA GLU A 245 3.19 33.04 5.65
C GLU A 245 4.37 32.46 6.41
N GLU A 246 4.79 33.14 7.48
CA GLU A 246 5.70 32.54 8.45
C GLU A 246 5.04 31.26 8.95
N LYS A 247 5.43 30.13 8.35
CA LYS A 247 5.00 28.84 8.86
C LYS A 247 5.64 28.69 10.22
N GLU A 248 4.80 28.69 11.24
CA GLU A 248 5.19 28.41 12.61
C GLU A 248 6.06 27.15 12.62
N ARG A 249 7.28 27.26 13.15
CA ARG A 249 8.23 26.14 13.16
C ARG A 249 7.75 25.10 14.16
N VAL A 250 7.10 24.05 13.64
CA VAL A 250 6.74 22.88 14.43
C VAL A 250 8.01 22.14 14.85
N LYS A 251 8.20 21.94 16.15
CA LYS A 251 9.26 21.08 16.70
C LYS A 251 8.72 19.66 16.82
N TYR A 252 9.56 18.69 16.50
CA TYR A 252 9.23 17.27 16.60
C TYR A 252 10.08 16.59 17.67
N GLY A 253 9.45 15.72 18.46
CA GLY A 253 10.08 14.82 19.42
C GLY A 253 9.57 13.39 19.24
N TYR A 254 10.17 12.45 19.97
CA TYR A 254 9.81 11.03 19.92
C TYR A 254 9.63 10.47 21.33
N GLU A 255 8.60 9.64 21.52
CA GLU A 255 8.29 8.94 22.77
C GLU A 255 8.32 7.42 22.53
N GLY A 256 8.88 6.68 23.49
CA GLY A 256 9.03 5.22 23.45
C GLY A 256 10.42 4.76 23.03
N GLU A 257 10.88 3.65 23.61
CA GLU A 257 12.16 3.02 23.26
C GLU A 257 11.98 1.95 22.19
N THR A 258 12.97 1.83 21.30
CA THR A 258 13.03 0.76 20.30
C THR A 258 14.36 0.06 20.36
N VAL A 259 14.33 -1.24 20.07
CA VAL A 259 15.51 -2.09 19.97
C VAL A 259 15.62 -2.63 18.53
N PRO A 260 16.84 -2.74 17.99
CA PRO A 260 17.05 -3.41 16.72
C PRO A 260 16.77 -4.92 16.86
N GLN A 261 15.93 -5.46 15.99
CA GLN A 261 15.64 -6.90 15.91
C GLN A 261 15.76 -7.39 14.47
N LYS A 262 16.29 -8.60 14.29
CA LYS A 262 16.31 -9.26 12.98
C LYS A 262 14.94 -9.86 12.71
N VAL A 263 14.32 -9.43 11.61
CA VAL A 263 13.04 -9.93 11.12
C VAL A 263 13.24 -10.59 9.77
N LYS A 264 12.65 -11.78 9.59
CA LYS A 264 12.68 -12.47 8.29
C LYS A 264 11.64 -11.85 7.37
N THR A 265 12.03 -11.58 6.14
CA THR A 265 11.21 -10.85 5.18
C THR A 265 11.26 -11.53 3.81
N LEU A 266 10.23 -11.28 3.00
CA LEU A 266 10.21 -11.64 1.57
C LEU A 266 10.53 -10.37 0.78
N GLU A 267 11.57 -10.46 -0.04
CA GLU A 267 11.87 -9.47 -1.06
C GLU A 267 11.45 -10.02 -2.41
N ALA A 268 10.60 -9.29 -3.13
CA ALA A 268 10.15 -9.65 -4.46
C ALA A 268 10.39 -8.50 -5.46
N LYS A 269 10.90 -8.84 -6.65
CA LYS A 269 11.28 -7.93 -7.73
C LYS A 269 10.69 -8.42 -9.05
N LEU A 270 10.39 -7.48 -9.95
CA LEU A 270 10.14 -7.80 -11.35
C LEU A 270 11.33 -7.37 -12.22
N ILE A 271 11.67 -8.21 -13.19
CA ILE A 271 12.40 -7.81 -14.39
C ILE A 271 11.32 -7.62 -15.47
N ILE A 272 11.33 -6.46 -16.10
CA ILE A 272 10.40 -6.05 -17.16
C ILE A 272 11.17 -5.32 -18.26
N PRO A 273 10.58 -5.14 -19.46
CA PRO A 273 11.12 -4.21 -20.44
C PRO A 273 11.28 -2.80 -19.87
N ASP A 274 12.20 -2.05 -20.46
CA ASP A 274 12.35 -0.64 -20.13
C ASP A 274 11.06 0.15 -20.41
N PHE A 275 10.81 1.15 -19.56
CA PHE A 275 9.75 2.12 -19.82
C PHE A 275 10.07 2.89 -21.10
N HIS A 276 9.10 2.95 -22.03
CA HIS A 276 9.25 3.59 -23.32
C HIS A 276 8.50 4.93 -23.38
N GLY A 277 8.75 5.72 -24.42
CA GLY A 277 8.19 7.06 -24.55
C GLY A 277 8.84 8.07 -23.60
N GLU A 278 8.28 9.27 -23.55
CA GLU A 278 8.78 10.37 -22.73
C GLU A 278 7.71 10.92 -21.80
N TYR A 279 8.17 11.42 -20.65
CA TYR A 279 7.28 12.09 -19.72
C TYR A 279 6.91 13.48 -20.22
N PRO A 280 5.62 13.83 -20.26
CA PRO A 280 5.23 15.15 -20.70
C PRO A 280 5.72 16.22 -19.71
N ILE A 281 6.28 17.29 -20.26
CA ILE A 281 6.55 18.52 -19.52
C ILE A 281 5.24 19.26 -19.34
N ARG A 282 4.85 19.51 -18.09
CA ARG A 282 3.57 20.14 -17.76
C ARG A 282 3.76 21.22 -16.72
N GLY A 283 3.00 22.30 -16.86
CA GLY A 283 2.88 23.37 -15.89
C GLY A 283 1.57 23.29 -15.11
N MET A 284 1.54 23.97 -13.96
CA MET A 284 0.34 24.16 -13.16
C MET A 284 0.22 25.62 -12.72
N GLU A 285 -0.82 26.30 -13.21
CA GLU A 285 -1.25 27.60 -12.69
C GLU A 285 -2.46 27.41 -11.75
N ILE A 286 -2.67 28.39 -10.86
CA ILE A 286 -3.82 28.41 -9.95
C ILE A 286 -4.62 29.68 -10.28
N HIS A 287 -5.78 29.51 -10.91
CA HIS A 287 -6.69 30.59 -11.24
C HIS A 287 -7.95 30.48 -10.41
N ARG A 288 -8.22 31.47 -9.55
CA ARG A 288 -9.43 31.51 -8.68
C ARG A 288 -9.62 30.20 -7.89
N GLY A 289 -8.54 29.65 -7.33
CA GLY A 289 -8.55 28.40 -6.57
C GLY A 289 -8.59 27.11 -7.42
N LYS A 290 -8.78 27.20 -8.74
CA LYS A 290 -8.76 26.04 -9.65
C LYS A 290 -7.35 25.83 -10.22
N LYS A 291 -6.92 24.58 -10.26
CA LYS A 291 -5.65 24.17 -10.87
C LYS A 291 -5.87 24.00 -12.36
N VAL A 292 -5.12 24.74 -13.16
CA VAL A 292 -5.08 24.58 -14.61
C VAL A 292 -3.75 23.96 -14.97
N VAL A 293 -3.79 22.82 -15.65
CA VAL A 293 -2.61 22.10 -16.13
C VAL A 293 -2.45 22.39 -17.61
N THR A 294 -1.24 22.76 -18.02
CA THR A 294 -0.89 23.06 -19.40
C THR A 294 0.25 22.16 -19.81
N ASP A 295 0.14 21.55 -20.98
CA ASP A 295 1.18 20.71 -21.57
C ASP A 295 2.13 21.58 -22.38
N PHE A 296 3.43 21.28 -22.33
CA PHE A 296 4.47 21.94 -23.11
C PHE A 296 5.17 20.91 -24.00
N GLU A 297 5.51 21.31 -25.22
CA GLU A 297 6.30 20.47 -26.14
C GLU A 297 7.76 20.27 -25.66
N GLY A 298 8.24 21.14 -24.76
CA GLY A 298 9.56 21.07 -24.15
C GLY A 298 9.65 21.95 -22.90
N MET A 299 10.86 22.18 -22.41
CA MET A 299 11.07 23.13 -21.32
C MET A 299 10.81 24.56 -21.82
N PRO A 300 9.85 25.31 -21.25
CA PRO A 300 9.57 26.68 -21.69
C PRO A 300 10.72 27.63 -21.31
N ASP A 301 10.92 28.69 -22.09
CA ASP A 301 11.98 29.68 -21.85
C ASP A 301 11.59 30.72 -20.78
N SER A 302 10.31 31.07 -20.70
CA SER A 302 9.82 32.11 -19.80
C SER A 302 9.99 31.71 -18.33
N PRO A 303 10.56 32.59 -17.47
CA PRO A 303 10.67 32.33 -16.03
C PRO A 303 9.32 32.01 -15.36
N ARG A 304 8.23 32.62 -15.84
CA ARG A 304 6.87 32.38 -15.33
C ARG A 304 6.42 30.95 -15.64
N GLU A 305 6.62 30.49 -16.87
CA GLU A 305 6.22 29.15 -17.31
C GLU A 305 7.11 28.09 -16.66
N LYS A 306 8.41 28.34 -16.53
CA LYS A 306 9.31 27.50 -15.72
C LYS A 306 8.84 27.39 -14.26
N ALA A 307 8.36 28.48 -13.66
CA ALA A 307 7.76 28.42 -12.32
C ALA A 307 6.47 27.59 -12.28
N SER A 308 5.67 27.61 -13.35
CA SER A 308 4.50 26.75 -13.53
C SER A 308 4.91 25.26 -13.61
N VAL A 309 5.95 24.93 -14.38
CA VAL A 309 6.53 23.57 -14.48
C VAL A 309 7.08 23.10 -13.15
N LEU A 310 7.83 23.95 -12.44
CA LEU A 310 8.34 23.65 -11.09
C LEU A 310 7.18 23.33 -10.12
N ARG A 311 6.07 24.07 -10.20
CA ARG A 311 4.89 23.85 -9.35
C ARG A 311 4.23 22.52 -9.63
N TYR A 312 4.00 22.20 -10.91
CA TYR A 312 3.46 20.91 -11.33
C TYR A 312 4.37 19.78 -10.90
N SER A 313 5.66 19.87 -11.17
CA SER A 313 6.66 18.84 -10.88
C SER A 313 6.71 18.49 -9.40
N LYS A 314 6.74 19.51 -8.51
CA LYS A 314 6.65 19.30 -7.05
C LYS A 314 5.33 18.65 -6.64
N TRP A 315 4.21 19.12 -7.20
CA TRP A 315 2.89 18.60 -6.86
C TRP A 315 2.73 17.14 -7.29
N THR A 316 3.08 16.81 -8.53
CA THR A 316 2.97 15.47 -9.10
C THR A 316 3.90 14.49 -8.39
N ALA A 317 5.18 14.83 -8.21
CA ALA A 317 6.12 13.97 -7.49
C ALA A 317 5.63 13.63 -6.06
N ASN A 318 5.10 14.62 -5.33
CA ASN A 318 4.54 14.41 -4.01
C ASN A 318 3.26 13.55 -4.05
N LYS A 319 2.37 13.80 -5.01
CA LYS A 319 1.13 13.04 -5.16
C LYS A 319 1.41 11.56 -5.45
N LEU A 320 2.37 11.28 -6.33
CA LEU A 320 2.78 9.92 -6.65
C LEU A 320 3.45 9.23 -5.46
N SER A 321 4.28 9.96 -4.72
CA SER A 321 5.06 9.35 -3.63
C SER A 321 4.28 9.13 -2.34
N TYR A 322 3.35 10.04 -2.02
CA TYR A 322 2.71 10.08 -0.70
C TYR A 322 1.19 9.88 -0.75
N ARG A 323 0.56 9.91 -1.92
CA ARG A 323 -0.90 9.73 -2.04
C ARG A 323 -1.30 8.50 -2.85
N TYR A 324 -0.65 8.26 -3.98
CA TYR A 324 -0.99 7.14 -4.87
C TYR A 324 -0.07 5.93 -4.72
N GLY A 325 1.22 6.16 -4.54
CA GLY A 325 2.21 5.09 -4.35
C GLY A 325 1.98 4.23 -3.11
N PRO A 326 1.68 4.79 -1.93
CA PRO A 326 1.47 3.99 -0.72
C PRO A 326 0.38 2.90 -0.85
N PRO A 327 -0.87 3.20 -1.30
CA PRO A 327 -1.89 2.16 -1.40
C PRO A 327 -1.58 1.11 -2.48
N VAL A 328 -0.96 1.49 -3.61
CA VAL A 328 -0.52 0.54 -4.65
C VAL A 328 0.55 -0.41 -4.11
N ARG A 329 1.49 0.13 -3.32
CA ARG A 329 2.52 -0.67 -2.66
C ARG A 329 1.93 -1.59 -1.61
N ALA A 330 0.99 -1.09 -0.79
CA ALA A 330 0.33 -1.87 0.23
C ALA A 330 -0.39 -3.09 -0.38
N ALA A 331 -1.08 -2.92 -1.51
CA ALA A 331 -1.70 -4.02 -2.23
C ALA A 331 -0.71 -5.10 -2.69
N ALA A 332 0.42 -4.71 -3.31
CA ALA A 332 1.46 -5.65 -3.69
C ALA A 332 2.09 -6.35 -2.47
N ARG A 333 2.35 -5.58 -1.40
CA ARG A 333 2.93 -6.13 -0.15
C ARG A 333 1.98 -7.07 0.56
N ALA A 334 0.66 -6.89 0.48
CA ALA A 334 -0.31 -7.80 1.08
C ALA A 334 -0.26 -9.18 0.43
N VAL A 335 -0.06 -9.25 -0.89
CA VAL A 335 0.17 -10.50 -1.63
C VAL A 335 1.50 -11.13 -1.20
N GLU A 336 2.56 -10.33 -1.10
CA GLU A 336 3.88 -10.79 -0.65
C GLU A 336 3.87 -11.33 0.78
N LEU A 337 3.12 -10.69 1.69
CA LEU A 337 2.92 -11.16 3.06
C LEU A 337 2.16 -12.50 3.05
N ALA A 338 1.08 -12.61 2.27
CA ALA A 338 0.33 -13.87 2.18
C ALA A 338 1.21 -15.01 1.62
N PHE A 339 2.00 -14.74 0.58
CA PHE A 339 2.94 -15.71 0.04
C PHE A 339 4.05 -16.06 1.03
N PHE A 340 4.56 -15.08 1.78
CA PHE A 340 5.56 -15.32 2.82
C PHE A 340 5.03 -16.22 3.95
N LYS A 341 3.82 -15.95 4.47
CA LYS A 341 3.25 -16.72 5.60
C LYS A 341 2.74 -18.10 5.20
N TYR A 342 2.09 -18.20 4.04
CA TYR A 342 1.32 -19.40 3.67
C TYR A 342 1.79 -20.05 2.37
N GLY A 343 2.63 -19.35 1.61
CA GLY A 343 3.05 -19.76 0.28
C GLY A 343 4.41 -20.45 0.23
N LEU A 344 5.29 -20.26 1.22
CA LEU A 344 6.64 -20.83 1.21
C LEU A 344 6.73 -22.24 1.81
N ASP A 345 5.85 -22.58 2.75
CA ASP A 345 5.88 -23.84 3.49
C ASP A 345 4.50 -24.51 3.45
N SER A 346 4.17 -25.14 2.33
CA SER A 346 2.96 -25.95 2.25
C SER A 346 3.17 -27.24 3.07
N HIS A 347 2.10 -27.76 3.68
CA HIS A 347 2.11 -29.05 4.42
C HIS A 347 2.63 -30.26 3.62
N ARG A 348 2.97 -30.10 2.34
CA ARG A 348 3.51 -31.11 1.43
C ARG A 348 5.00 -30.92 1.11
N GLY A 349 5.68 -29.97 1.75
CA GLY A 349 7.10 -29.69 1.54
C GLY A 349 7.35 -28.94 0.23
N GLY A 350 7.30 -27.61 0.27
CA GLY A 350 7.57 -26.72 -0.87
C GLY A 350 6.56 -25.59 -1.02
N GLU A 351 6.79 -24.71 -1.99
CA GLU A 351 5.91 -23.56 -2.22
C GLU A 351 4.50 -23.99 -2.67
N ILE A 352 3.51 -23.21 -2.26
CA ILE A 352 2.14 -23.35 -2.74
C ILE A 352 2.11 -23.19 -4.25
N ARG A 353 1.41 -24.10 -4.93
CA ARG A 353 1.20 -24.04 -6.38
C ARG A 353 -0.27 -23.83 -6.70
N PRO A 354 -0.60 -22.85 -7.56
CA PRO A 354 -1.97 -22.65 -7.98
C PRO A 354 -2.48 -23.83 -8.82
N GLY A 355 -3.81 -23.96 -8.90
CA GLY A 355 -4.46 -24.99 -9.74
C GLY A 355 -4.39 -24.71 -11.24
N TRP A 356 -4.01 -23.48 -11.64
CA TRP A 356 -3.73 -23.13 -13.03
C TRP A 356 -2.25 -23.29 -13.35
N ALA A 357 -1.93 -23.39 -14.64
CA ALA A 357 -0.58 -23.64 -15.08
C ALA A 357 0.31 -22.40 -14.91
N VAL A 358 1.41 -22.60 -14.18
CA VAL A 358 2.49 -21.64 -13.93
C VAL A 358 3.84 -22.33 -14.15
N PRO A 359 4.90 -21.59 -14.53
CA PRO A 359 6.24 -22.15 -14.65
C PRO A 359 6.76 -22.70 -13.31
N ASP A 360 7.81 -23.51 -13.39
CA ASP A 360 8.61 -23.88 -12.23
C ASP A 360 9.54 -22.73 -11.82
N TRP A 361 9.90 -22.69 -10.54
CA TRP A 361 10.91 -21.78 -10.02
C TRP A 361 12.31 -22.27 -10.40
N ASN A 362 13.06 -21.43 -11.11
CA ASN A 362 14.50 -21.56 -11.25
C ASN A 362 15.15 -21.10 -9.93
N ARG A 363 15.96 -21.97 -9.32
CA ARG A 363 16.62 -21.70 -8.04
C ARG A 363 17.98 -21.08 -8.23
N ASP A 364 18.42 -20.36 -7.20
CA ASP A 364 19.78 -19.82 -7.06
C ASP A 364 20.27 -19.01 -8.27
N VAL A 365 19.35 -18.27 -8.88
CA VAL A 365 19.63 -17.42 -10.02
C VAL A 365 20.32 -16.15 -9.55
N LYS A 366 21.46 -15.85 -10.15
CA LYS A 366 22.24 -14.64 -9.90
C LYS A 366 21.94 -13.59 -10.96
N GLU A 367 21.71 -12.35 -10.54
CA GLU A 367 21.48 -11.22 -11.46
C GLU A 367 22.72 -10.82 -12.27
N GLY A 368 23.92 -11.23 -11.83
CA GLY A 368 25.16 -10.94 -12.51
C GLY A 368 26.31 -11.82 -12.01
N PRO A 369 27.43 -11.88 -12.72
CA PRO A 369 28.53 -12.78 -12.40
C PRO A 369 29.18 -12.48 -11.04
N THR A 370 29.07 -11.24 -10.55
CA THR A 370 29.68 -10.78 -9.30
C THR A 370 28.70 -10.67 -8.13
N THR A 371 27.38 -10.86 -8.36
CA THR A 371 26.43 -10.78 -7.25
C THR A 371 26.51 -12.02 -6.36
N ARG A 372 26.45 -11.79 -5.05
CA ARG A 372 26.34 -12.86 -4.05
C ARG A 372 24.89 -13.14 -3.66
N ILE A 373 23.94 -12.49 -4.34
CA ILE A 373 22.53 -12.61 -4.06
C ILE A 373 21.94 -13.67 -4.99
N ASP A 374 21.41 -14.71 -4.36
CA ASP A 374 20.68 -15.78 -5.02
C ASP A 374 19.18 -15.49 -4.98
N TRP A 375 18.52 -15.68 -6.12
CA TRP A 375 17.10 -15.46 -6.30
C TRP A 375 16.39 -16.73 -6.76
N ASN A 376 15.14 -16.88 -6.32
CA ASN A 376 14.18 -17.76 -6.96
C ASN A 376 13.52 -16.98 -8.11
N GLN A 377 13.59 -17.51 -9.32
CA GLN A 377 13.10 -16.86 -10.53
C GLN A 377 11.97 -17.65 -11.16
N LEU A 378 10.86 -16.96 -11.43
CA LEU A 378 9.75 -17.45 -12.23
C LEU A 378 9.76 -16.69 -13.56
N LYS A 379 10.14 -17.38 -14.63
CA LYS A 379 10.15 -16.81 -15.99
C LYS A 379 8.74 -16.88 -16.58
N LEU A 380 8.02 -15.76 -16.57
CA LEU A 380 6.63 -15.69 -17.07
C LEU A 380 6.59 -15.67 -18.60
N ASN A 381 7.49 -14.91 -19.21
CA ASN A 381 7.80 -14.93 -20.65
C ASN A 381 9.25 -14.45 -20.86
N ASP A 382 9.67 -14.20 -22.10
CA ASP A 382 11.05 -13.79 -22.40
C ASP A 382 11.41 -12.40 -21.85
N SER A 383 10.41 -11.56 -21.62
CA SER A 383 10.58 -10.15 -21.24
C SER A 383 10.24 -9.88 -19.76
N VAL A 384 9.46 -10.74 -19.13
CA VAL A 384 8.91 -10.54 -17.78
C VAL A 384 9.27 -11.71 -16.88
N GLN A 385 9.93 -11.40 -15.77
CA GLN A 385 10.36 -12.37 -14.77
C GLN A 385 10.01 -11.87 -13.38
N LEU A 386 9.52 -12.77 -12.53
CA LEU A 386 9.31 -12.52 -11.11
C LEU A 386 10.43 -13.17 -10.33
N LEU A 387 11.10 -12.38 -9.50
CA LEU A 387 12.16 -12.81 -8.60
C LEU A 387 11.68 -12.70 -7.16
N TYR A 388 12.01 -13.68 -6.32
CA TYR A 388 11.93 -13.50 -4.87
C TYR A 388 13.08 -14.17 -4.12
N ARG A 389 13.32 -13.65 -2.92
CA ARG A 389 14.17 -14.29 -1.91
C ARG A 389 13.61 -14.02 -0.52
N THR A 390 14.02 -14.85 0.43
CA THR A 390 13.87 -14.50 1.84
C THR A 390 15.17 -13.90 2.35
N ARG A 391 15.08 -12.90 3.21
CA ARG A 391 16.25 -12.28 3.84
C ARG A 391 15.92 -11.77 5.22
N ASP A 392 16.95 -11.68 6.06
CA ASP A 392 16.86 -10.99 7.33
C ASP A 392 17.03 -9.49 7.13
N THR A 393 16.15 -8.72 7.76
CA THR A 393 16.18 -7.26 7.80
C THR A 393 16.25 -6.83 9.26
N THR A 394 17.04 -5.81 9.59
CA THR A 394 17.04 -5.25 10.94
C THR A 394 15.94 -4.20 11.05
N ALA A 395 14.91 -4.47 11.85
CA ALA A 395 13.81 -3.55 12.15
C ALA A 395 13.98 -2.91 13.53
N GLN A 396 13.46 -1.70 13.71
CA GLN A 396 13.40 -1.03 15.02
C GLN A 396 12.04 -1.32 15.65
N VAL A 397 12.01 -2.31 16.55
CA VAL A 397 10.79 -2.78 17.21
C VAL A 397 10.73 -2.16 18.60
N ARG A 398 9.54 -1.82 19.11
CA ARG A 398 9.40 -1.31 20.47
C ARG A 398 9.99 -2.31 21.48
N ALA A 399 10.74 -1.82 22.46
CA ALA A 399 11.23 -2.66 23.55
C ALA A 399 10.03 -3.22 24.31
N ARG A 400 9.89 -4.55 24.37
CA ARG A 400 8.91 -5.20 25.26
C ARG A 400 9.42 -5.03 26.69
N SER A 401 8.65 -4.36 27.52
CA SER A 401 8.90 -4.18 28.95
C SER A 401 8.67 -5.48 29.72
#